data_AF-A0AAE4I3X5-F1
#
_entry.id   AF-A0AAE4I3X5-F1
#
_cell.length_a   1.000
_cell.length_b   1.000
_cell.length_c   1.000
_cell.angle_alpha   90.00
_cell.angle_beta   90.00
_cell.angle_gamma   90.00
#
_symmetry.space_group_name_H-M   'P 1'
#
loop_
_entity.id
_entity.type
_entity.pdbx_description
1 polymer ?
#
loop_
_entity_poly.entity_id
_entity_poly.type
_entity_poly.pdbx_seq_one_letter_code
_entity_poly.pdbx_strand_id
1 'polypeptide(L)' 'MDFISYFFETDQDERVYNQWLHTSMTQSFKDFKKEQNIQTIRKKKIETPLSKEEESQRLAFATQFIKPKQKSEVK' A
#
# COMPACT_ATOMS: atom_id res chain seq x y z
N MET A 1 -5.71 -13.41 -4.46
CA MET A 1 -4.68 -13.04 -3.47
C MET A 1 -3.37 -13.35 -4.16
N ASP A 2 -2.53 -12.34 -4.37
CA ASP A 2 -1.31 -12.53 -5.13
C ASP A 2 -0.19 -12.93 -4.17
N PHE A 3 0.59 -13.94 -4.57
CA PHE A 3 1.72 -14.47 -3.80
C PHE A 3 2.66 -13.37 -3.31
N ILE A 4 2.89 -12.35 -4.14
CA ILE A 4 3.75 -11.20 -3.84
C ILE A 4 3.25 -10.41 -2.63
N SER A 5 1.94 -10.11 -2.56
CA SER A 5 1.39 -9.36 -1.43
C SER A 5 1.47 -10.15 -0.12
N TYR A 6 1.28 -11.46 -0.19
CA TYR A 6 1.46 -12.34 0.98
C TYR A 6 2.91 -12.36 1.48
N PHE A 7 3.87 -12.45 0.57
CA PHE A 7 5.29 -12.46 0.91
C PHE A 7 5.71 -11.17 1.62
N PHE A 8 5.33 -10.00 1.09
CA PHE A 8 5.65 -8.71 1.70
C PHE A 8 5.01 -8.52 3.08
N GLU A 9 3.77 -8.95 3.28
CA GLU A 9 3.15 -8.89 4.61
C GLU A 9 3.87 -9.77 5.62
N THR A 10 4.34 -10.95 5.19
CA THR A 10 5.04 -11.89 6.08
C THR A 10 6.41 -11.34 6.49
N ASP A 11 7.19 -10.80 5.55
CA ASP A 11 8.49 -10.16 5.85
C ASP A 11 8.32 -8.96 6.79
N GLN A 12 7.27 -8.15 6.58
CA GLN A 12 6.99 -7.00 7.41
C GLN A 12 6.60 -7.41 8.84
N ASP A 13 5.77 -8.43 9.00
CA ASP A 13 5.39 -8.95 10.32
C ASP A 13 6.60 -9.52 11.08
N GLU A 14 7.49 -10.22 10.39
CA GLU A 14 8.69 -10.82 10.98
C GLU A 14 9.67 -9.75 11.49
N ARG A 15 9.87 -8.66 10.73
CA ARG A 15 10.70 -7.52 11.16
C ARG A 15 10.18 -6.88 12.44
N VAL A 16 8.87 -6.69 12.54
CA VAL A 16 8.22 -6.02 13.67
C VAL A 16 8.27 -6.89 14.90
N TYR A 17 8.09 -8.20 14.72
CA TYR A 17 8.28 -9.18 15.78
C TYR A 17 9.71 -9.19 16.31
N ASN A 18 10.71 -9.21 15.42
CA ASN A 18 12.12 -9.13 15.81
C ASN A 18 12.42 -7.84 16.57
N GLN A 19 11.89 -6.70 16.11
CA GLN A 19 12.07 -5.42 16.81
C GLN A 19 11.48 -5.44 18.21
N TRP A 20 10.29 -6.02 18.39
CA TRP A 20 9.66 -6.19 19.70
C TRP A 20 10.50 -7.09 20.63
N LEU A 21 11.01 -8.20 20.08
CA LEU A 21 11.83 -9.16 20.82
C LEU A 21 13.13 -8.53 21.34
N HIS A 22 13.77 -7.68 20.53
CA HIS A 22 15.05 -7.05 20.87
C HIS A 22 14.94 -5.80 21.74
N THR A 23 13.74 -5.23 21.90
CA THR A 23 13.53 -4.00 22.69
C THR A 23 13.13 -4.26 24.14
N SER A 24 13.07 -5.51 24.59
CA SER A 24 12.64 -5.89 25.95
C SER A 24 11.34 -5.17 26.37
N MET A 25 10.43 -5.02 25.41
CA MET A 25 9.18 -4.30 25.60
C MET A 25 8.35 -5.00 26.69
N THR A 26 7.95 -4.26 27.71
CA THR A 26 7.01 -4.73 28.74
C THR A 26 5.59 -4.92 28.21
N GLN A 27 5.28 -4.27 27.08
CA GLN A 27 3.98 -4.38 26.42
C GLN A 27 3.88 -5.64 25.54
N SER A 28 2.65 -6.13 25.37
CA SER A 28 2.39 -7.28 24.50
C SER A 28 2.73 -6.96 23.05
N PHE A 29 3.15 -7.97 22.28
CA PHE A 29 3.43 -7.80 20.85
C PHE A 29 2.23 -7.22 20.09
N LYS A 30 1.01 -7.57 20.49
CA LYS A 30 -0.22 -7.09 19.85
C LYS A 30 -0.39 -5.58 20.01
N ASP A 31 -0.09 -5.06 21.20
CA ASP A 31 -0.20 -3.63 21.49
C ASP A 31 0.92 -2.86 20.78
N PHE A 32 2.15 -3.38 20.84
CA PHE A 32 3.28 -2.84 20.10
C PHE A 32 3.02 -2.76 18.59
N LYS A 33 2.50 -3.83 17.98
CA LYS A 33 2.15 -3.86 16.55
C LYS A 33 1.10 -2.81 16.19
N LYS A 34 0.15 -2.55 17.10
CA LYS A 34 -0.87 -1.51 16.91
C LYS A 34 -0.27 -0.11 16.97
N GLU A 35 0.70 0.15 17.85
CA GLU A 35 1.43 1.43 17.93
C GLU A 35 2.25 1.72 16.68
N GLN A 36 2.83 0.68 16.05
CA GLN A 36 3.58 0.84 14.79
C GLN A 36 2.69 1.21 13.59
N ASN A 37 1.36 1.23 13.76
CA ASN A 37 0.38 1.68 12.76
C ASN A 37 0.55 1.02 11.38
N ILE A 38 0.96 -0.26 11.39
CA ILE A 38 1.27 -1.02 10.18
C ILE A 38 -0.04 -1.33 9.47
N GLN A 39 -0.26 -0.66 8.34
CA GLN A 39 -1.45 -0.87 7.54
C GLN A 39 -1.32 -2.18 6.77
N THR A 40 -2.35 -3.02 6.86
CA THR A 40 -2.42 -4.26 6.08
C THR A 40 -2.49 -3.92 4.60
N ILE A 41 -1.66 -4.59 3.80
CA ILE A 41 -1.64 -4.46 2.35
C ILE A 41 -2.87 -5.15 1.75
N ARG A 42 -3.47 -6.11 2.47
CA ARG A 42 -4.80 -6.67 2.18
C ARG A 42 -5.84 -5.56 2.08
N LYS A 43 -6.15 -5.23 0.82
CA LYS A 43 -7.28 -4.44 0.31
C LYS A 43 -8.14 -3.83 1.42
N LYS A 44 -7.87 -2.58 1.78
CA LYS A 44 -8.95 -1.72 2.28
C LYS A 44 -10.04 -1.78 1.22
N LYS A 45 -11.22 -2.31 1.57
CA LYS A 45 -12.39 -2.10 0.73
C LYS A 45 -12.49 -0.60 0.52
N ILE A 46 -12.64 -0.18 -0.74
CA ILE A 46 -12.95 1.21 -1.04
C ILE A 46 -14.32 1.45 -0.38
N GLU A 47 -14.33 2.12 0.77
CA GLU A 47 -15.54 2.34 1.57
C GLU A 47 -16.50 3.28 0.86
N THR A 48 -15.97 4.17 0.00
CA THR A 48 -16.74 5.14 -0.77
C THR A 48 -16.52 4.95 -2.27
N PRO A 49 -17.57 4.63 -3.05
CA PRO A 49 -17.45 4.58 -4.50
C PRO A 49 -17.01 5.97 -5.01
N LEU A 50 -15.95 5.98 -5.81
CA LEU A 50 -15.39 7.22 -6.35
C LEU A 50 -16.37 7.86 -7.33
N SER A 51 -16.51 9.19 -7.29
CA SER A 51 -17.21 9.91 -8.35
C SER A 51 -16.40 9.84 -9.65
N LYS A 52 -17.10 9.84 -10.81
CA LYS A 52 -16.46 9.86 -12.13
C LYS A 52 -15.49 11.04 -12.31
N GLU A 53 -15.79 12.16 -11.66
CA GLU A 53 -14.96 13.37 -11.69
C GLU A 53 -13.65 13.16 -10.93
N GLU A 54 -13.71 12.60 -9.72
CA GLU A 54 -12.52 12.30 -8.90
C GLU A 54 -11.64 11.24 -9.56
N GLU A 55 -12.26 10.27 -10.23
CA GLU A 55 -11.54 9.23 -10.98
C GLU A 55 -10.74 9.86 -12.14
N SER A 56 -11.36 10.78 -12.89
CA SER A 56 -10.70 11.49 -13.99
C SER A 56 -9.50 12.33 -13.52
N GLN A 57 -9.63 13.01 -12.37
CA GLN A 57 -8.54 13.82 -11.80
C GLN A 57 -7.37 12.94 -11.33
N ARG A 58 -7.66 11.80 -10.70
CA ARG A 58 -6.62 10.86 -10.25
C ARG A 58 -5.89 10.24 -11.44
N LEU A 59 -6.61 9.89 -12.51
CA LEU A 59 -6.03 9.38 -13.75
C LEU A 59 -5.16 10.43 -14.44
N ALA A 60 -5.62 11.69 -14.52
CA ALA A 60 -4.84 12.80 -15.07
C ALA A 60 -3.56 13.04 -14.28
N PHE A 61 -3.63 13.00 -12.95
CA PHE A 61 -2.46 13.12 -12.08
C PHE A 61 -1.48 11.95 -12.25
N ALA A 62 -1.97 10.71 -12.30
CA ALA A 62 -1.13 9.53 -12.48
C ALA A 62 -0.42 9.51 -13.85
N THR A 63 -1.05 10.07 -14.87
CA THR A 63 -0.52 10.12 -16.24
C THR A 63 0.32 11.36 -16.54
N GLN A 64 0.43 12.32 -15.61
CA GLN A 64 1.13 13.60 -15.81
C GLN A 64 2.61 13.43 -16.24
N PHE A 65 3.27 12.36 -15.79
CA PHE A 65 4.68 12.07 -16.10
C PHE A 65 4.84 11.04 -17.22
N ILE A 66 3.77 10.35 -17.61
CA ILE A 66 3.77 9.43 -18.73
C ILE A 66 3.51 10.28 -19.97
N LYS A 67 4.57 10.81 -20.59
CA LYS A 67 4.43 11.41 -21.93
C LYS A 67 4.03 10.29 -22.88
N PRO A 68 2.78 10.24 -23.40
CA PRO A 68 2.50 9.34 -24.50
C PRO A 68 3.43 9.76 -25.64
N LYS A 69 4.25 8.83 -26.15
CA LYS A 69 4.86 9.03 -27.46
C LYS A 69 3.68 9.27 -28.39
N GLN A 70 3.51 10.51 -28.84
CA GLN A 70 2.53 10.84 -29.87
C GLN A 70 2.72 9.79 -30.95
N LYS A 71 1.67 8.99 -31.21
CA LYS A 71 1.65 8.18 -32.43
C LYS A 71 1.69 9.20 -33.54
N SER A 72 2.89 9.37 -34.09
CA SER A 72 3.16 10.18 -35.26
C SER A 72 2.09 9.87 -36.29
N GLU A 73 1.39 10.94 -36.68
CA GLU A 73 0.61 11.13 -37.89
C GLU A 73 0.84 10.02 -38.92
N VAL A 74 -0.17 9.16 -39.10
CA VAL A 74 -0.27 8.37 -40.33
C VAL A 74 -0.91 9.32 -41.34
N LYS A 75 -0.06 9.88 -42.20
CA LYS A 75 -0.42 10.59 -43.43
C LYS A 75 -1.28 9.73 -44.35
#